data_AF-A0A3B6FKB1-F1
#
_entry.id   AF-A0A3B6FKB1-F1
#
_cell.length_a   1.000
_cell.length_b   1.000
_cell.length_c   1.000
_cell.angle_alpha   90.00
_cell.angle_beta   90.00
_cell.angle_gamma   90.00
#
_symmetry.space_group_name_H-M   'P 1'
#
loop_
_entity.id
_entity.type
_entity.pdbx_description
1 polymer ?
#
loop_
_entity_poly.entity_id
_entity_poly.type
_entity_poly.pdbx_seq_one_letter_code
_entity_poly.pdbx_strand_id
1 'polypeptide(L)'
;MAAILESLLGSCASKLQNIITDEAILILGVEDDLREVLRRVELIQCCIYDAEKRRTKELAVNNWLGQLRDIIYDVDEILDVARCKGSKLLPDDPSSSSNKSAACKGLSVSSCFCNIGSRRDVAVRIRSLNKKIENIANDKIFFTFNNSTQPPGNGPTSRLIRSFNLVEPNLVGKEIIHSSRKLVDLVLAHKEYKSYKLGIVGTGGVGKTTLAQKIYNDQKIKGSFNLQAWICVSRDYNEVTLLKEVLRNIGVHHEQSSKGSLQKQLKGRVSFWF
;
A
#
# COMPACT_ATOMS: atom_id res chain seq x y z
N MET A 1 3.32 -3.49 -0.87
CA MET A 1 2.16 -3.33 0.02
C MET A 1 2.53 -2.57 1.28
N ALA A 2 3.69 -2.83 1.91
CA ALA A 2 4.23 -2.03 3.02
C ALA A 2 4.10 -0.51 2.83
N ALA A 3 4.60 0.01 1.70
CA ALA A 3 4.51 1.44 1.39
C ALA A 3 3.08 1.98 1.26
N ILE A 4 2.09 1.13 0.96
CA ILE A 4 0.69 1.56 0.77
C ILE A 4 0.05 1.78 2.14
N LEU A 5 0.14 0.80 3.06
CA LEU A 5 -0.50 0.94 4.37
C LEU A 5 0.18 2.05 5.20
N GLU A 6 1.51 2.13 5.14
CA GLU A 6 2.28 3.22 5.76
C GLU A 6 1.86 4.60 5.21
N SER A 7 1.72 4.73 3.89
CA SER A 7 1.23 5.98 3.28
C SER A 7 -0.22 6.29 3.65
N LEU A 8 -1.08 5.27 3.76
CA LEU A 8 -2.49 5.43 4.12
C LEU A 8 -2.64 5.88 5.57
N LEU A 9 -1.89 5.29 6.51
CA LEU A 9 -1.86 5.76 7.90
C LEU A 9 -1.31 7.19 8.00
N GLY A 10 -0.23 7.50 7.29
CA GLY A 10 0.32 8.87 7.28
C GLY A 10 -0.67 9.89 6.72
N SER A 11 -1.38 9.55 5.64
CA SER A 11 -2.45 10.37 5.08
C SER A 11 -3.63 10.51 6.05
N CYS A 12 -4.01 9.44 6.74
CA CYS A 12 -5.08 9.42 7.73
C CYS A 12 -4.74 10.35 8.91
N ALA A 13 -3.54 10.24 9.49
CA ALA A 13 -3.07 11.11 10.55
C ALA A 13 -3.07 12.59 10.12
N SER A 14 -2.57 12.88 8.91
CA SER A 14 -2.55 14.24 8.36
C SER A 14 -3.96 14.82 8.19
N LYS A 15 -4.91 14.02 7.68
CA LYS A 15 -6.32 14.42 7.55
C LYS A 15 -6.95 14.70 8.91
N LEU A 16 -6.73 13.82 9.90
CA LEU A 16 -7.21 13.99 11.27
C LEU A 16 -6.67 15.30 11.89
N GLN A 17 -5.37 15.57 11.76
CA GLN A 17 -4.75 16.80 12.25
C GLN A 17 -5.41 18.05 11.65
N ASN A 18 -5.68 18.04 10.34
CA ASN A 18 -6.31 19.17 9.65
C ASN A 18 -7.78 19.37 10.04
N ILE A 19 -8.53 18.27 10.24
CA ILE A 19 -9.97 18.33 10.43
C ILE A 19 -10.37 18.65 11.87
N ILE A 20 -9.53 18.33 12.87
CA ILE A 20 -9.81 18.59 14.29
C ILE A 20 -10.07 20.07 14.57
N THR A 21 -9.40 20.97 13.83
CA THR A 21 -9.57 22.42 13.96
C THR A 21 -10.58 23.02 12.96
N ASP A 22 -11.20 22.20 12.11
CA ASP A 22 -12.21 22.68 11.15
C ASP A 22 -13.48 23.11 11.91
N GLU A 23 -14.00 24.30 11.60
CA GLU A 23 -15.18 24.87 12.26
C GLU A 23 -16.40 23.93 12.15
N ALA A 24 -16.51 23.20 11.03
CA ALA A 24 -17.53 22.17 10.83
C ALA A 24 -17.41 21.02 11.84
N ILE A 25 -16.22 20.71 12.33
CA ILE A 25 -16.01 19.69 13.37
C ILE A 25 -16.26 20.27 14.76
N LEU A 26 -15.81 21.50 15.01
CA LEU A 26 -16.01 22.16 16.31
C LEU A 26 -17.50 22.26 16.66
N ILE A 27 -18.35 22.61 15.68
CA ILE A 27 -19.81 22.69 15.89
C ILE A 27 -20.46 21.32 16.18
N LEU A 28 -19.79 20.20 15.87
CA LEU A 28 -20.27 18.86 16.21
C LEU A 28 -19.90 18.45 17.65
N GLY A 29 -18.88 19.07 18.24
CA GLY A 29 -18.43 18.78 19.61
C GLY A 29 -17.79 17.39 19.75
N VAL A 30 -17.11 16.91 18.71
CA VAL A 30 -16.46 15.58 18.65
C VAL A 30 -14.92 15.67 18.63
N GLU A 31 -14.39 16.83 19.00
CA GLU A 31 -12.97 17.14 18.94
C GLU A 31 -12.11 16.16 19.75
N ASP A 32 -12.49 15.93 21.02
CA ASP A 32 -11.77 15.00 21.90
C ASP A 32 -11.80 13.56 21.38
N ASP A 33 -12.97 13.13 20.87
CA ASP A 33 -13.13 11.81 20.27
C ASP A 33 -12.18 11.66 19.05
N LEU A 34 -12.03 12.69 18.20
CA LEU A 34 -11.11 12.68 17.06
C LEU A 34 -9.62 12.79 17.46
N ARG A 35 -9.30 13.55 18.50
CA ARG A 35 -7.93 13.62 19.04
C ARG A 35 -7.47 12.24 19.54
N GLU A 36 -8.38 11.47 20.15
CA GLU A 36 -8.06 10.11 20.56
C GLU A 36 -7.89 9.15 19.37
N VAL A 37 -8.68 9.30 18.30
CA VAL A 37 -8.46 8.56 17.04
C VAL A 37 -7.05 8.86 16.51
N LEU A 38 -6.68 10.14 16.41
CA LEU A 38 -5.36 10.57 15.92
C LEU A 38 -4.23 9.94 16.75
N ARG A 39 -4.29 10.08 18.08
CA ARG A 39 -3.27 9.54 18.99
C ARG A 39 -3.06 8.04 18.78
N ARG A 40 -4.13 7.28 18.57
CA ARG A 40 -4.07 5.83 18.34
C ARG A 40 -3.54 5.47 16.95
N VAL A 41 -3.92 6.21 15.92
CA VAL A 41 -3.38 6.03 14.56
C VAL A 41 -1.87 6.28 14.55
N GLU A 42 -1.40 7.33 15.22
CA GLU A 42 0.04 7.64 15.35
C GLU A 42 0.78 6.54 16.12
N LEU A 43 0.20 6.03 17.21
CA LEU A 43 0.76 4.89 17.95
C LEU A 43 0.91 3.64 17.06
N ILE A 44 -0.12 3.34 16.27
CA ILE A 44 -0.10 2.20 15.35
C ILE A 44 0.95 2.40 14.26
N GLN A 45 1.10 3.63 13.74
CA GLN A 45 2.09 3.94 12.71
C GLN A 45 3.51 3.52 13.10
N CYS A 46 3.87 3.60 14.38
CA CYS A 46 5.18 3.19 14.88
C CYS A 46 5.50 1.70 14.66
N CYS A 47 4.49 0.82 14.57
CA CYS A 47 4.70 -0.62 14.41
C CYS A 47 4.45 -1.15 12.99
N ILE A 48 4.00 -0.30 12.06
CA ILE A 48 3.55 -0.75 10.73
C ILE A 48 4.68 -1.37 9.91
N TYR A 49 5.88 -0.79 9.99
CA TYR A 49 7.05 -1.30 9.29
C TYR A 49 7.35 -2.75 9.69
N ASP A 50 7.37 -3.03 10.99
CA ASP A 50 7.66 -4.36 11.54
C ASP A 50 6.53 -5.36 11.25
N ALA A 51 5.27 -4.92 11.37
CA ALA A 51 4.11 -5.75 11.06
C ALA A 51 4.12 -6.18 9.58
N GLU A 52 4.37 -5.27 8.64
CA GLU A 52 4.44 -5.58 7.21
C GLU A 52 5.58 -6.54 6.85
N LYS A 53 6.73 -6.47 7.55
CA LYS A 53 7.84 -7.43 7.37
C LYS A 53 7.45 -8.86 7.78
N ARG A 54 6.56 -9.01 8.77
CA ARG A 54 6.08 -10.32 9.28
C ARG A 54 4.85 -10.84 8.56
N ARG A 55 4.11 -9.97 7.85
CA ARG A 55 2.87 -10.27 7.11
C ARG A 55 2.89 -11.57 6.30
N THR A 56 3.96 -11.83 5.54
CA THR A 56 4.02 -13.01 4.65
C THR A 56 4.33 -14.31 5.39
N LYS A 57 4.79 -14.22 6.64
CA LYS A 57 5.22 -15.37 7.45
C LYS A 57 4.19 -15.72 8.52
N GLU A 58 3.44 -14.73 8.99
CA GLU A 58 2.52 -14.87 10.11
C GLU A 58 1.10 -14.50 9.67
N LEU A 59 0.23 -15.51 9.52
CA LEU A 59 -1.16 -15.32 9.09
C LEU A 59 -1.93 -14.39 10.04
N ALA A 60 -1.66 -14.50 11.34
CA ALA A 60 -2.26 -13.63 12.36
C ALA A 60 -1.92 -12.15 12.11
N VAL A 61 -0.66 -11.84 11.79
CA VAL A 61 -0.22 -10.47 11.45
C VAL A 61 -0.86 -10.00 10.15
N ASN A 62 -0.98 -10.87 9.13
CA ASN A 62 -1.66 -10.51 7.89
C ASN A 62 -3.15 -10.19 8.11
N ASN A 63 -3.84 -10.95 8.95
CA ASN A 63 -5.23 -10.69 9.30
C ASN A 63 -5.37 -9.40 10.12
N TRP A 64 -4.46 -9.15 11.06
CA TRP A 64 -4.41 -7.91 11.84
C TRP A 64 -4.20 -6.68 10.93
N LEU A 65 -3.27 -6.73 9.97
CA LEU A 65 -3.06 -5.68 8.97
C LEU A 65 -4.28 -5.49 8.06
N GLY A 66 -5.00 -6.57 7.74
CA GLY A 66 -6.26 -6.51 7.00
C GLY A 66 -7.33 -5.72 7.76
N GLN A 67 -7.57 -6.07 9.02
CA GLN A 67 -8.53 -5.35 9.88
C GLN A 67 -8.15 -3.88 10.04
N LEU A 68 -6.86 -3.57 10.23
CA LEU A 68 -6.39 -2.19 10.30
C LEU A 68 -6.68 -1.42 9.02
N ARG A 69 -6.48 -2.04 7.85
CA ARG A 69 -6.81 -1.42 6.57
C ARG A 69 -8.29 -1.06 6.46
N ASP A 70 -9.17 -1.96 6.87
CA ASP A 70 -10.62 -1.73 6.84
C ASP A 70 -11.00 -0.56 7.77
N ILE A 71 -10.40 -0.49 8.96
CA ILE A 71 -10.60 0.64 9.88
C ILE A 71 -10.13 1.96 9.26
N ILE A 72 -9.01 2.00 8.54
CA ILE A 72 -8.53 3.25 7.91
C ILE A 72 -9.54 3.76 6.89
N TYR A 73 -10.19 2.88 6.13
CA TYR A 73 -11.28 3.28 5.25
C TYR A 73 -12.49 3.80 6.03
N ASP A 74 -12.84 3.18 7.15
CA ASP A 74 -13.89 3.69 8.04
C ASP A 74 -13.54 5.10 8.57
N VAL A 75 -12.27 5.38 8.91
CA VAL A 75 -11.83 6.72 9.33
C VAL A 75 -12.14 7.72 8.22
N ASP A 76 -11.65 7.48 7.01
CA ASP A 76 -11.83 8.39 5.87
C ASP A 76 -13.32 8.68 5.60
N GLU A 77 -14.16 7.63 5.58
CA GLU A 77 -15.61 7.79 5.39
C GLU A 77 -16.25 8.62 6.51
N ILE A 78 -15.91 8.33 7.78
CA ILE A 78 -16.50 9.02 8.94
C ILE A 78 -16.07 10.49 8.98
N LEU A 79 -14.83 10.80 8.60
CA LEU A 79 -14.35 12.18 8.52
C LEU A 79 -15.12 12.97 7.47
N ASP A 80 -15.37 12.39 6.29
CA ASP A 80 -16.17 13.04 5.24
C ASP A 80 -17.62 13.27 5.70
N VAL A 81 -18.22 12.28 6.38
CA VAL A 81 -19.57 12.41 6.97
C VAL A 81 -19.59 13.50 8.05
N ALA A 82 -18.58 13.53 8.93
CA ALA A 82 -18.47 14.53 9.98
C ALA A 82 -18.37 15.93 9.37
N ARG A 83 -17.48 16.13 8.40
CA ARG A 83 -17.34 17.42 7.72
C ARG A 83 -18.64 17.86 7.05
N CYS A 84 -19.25 16.98 6.26
CA CYS A 84 -20.49 17.26 5.53
C CYS A 84 -21.64 17.62 6.49
N LYS A 85 -21.81 16.87 7.58
CA LYS A 85 -22.85 17.16 8.57
C LYS A 85 -22.54 18.43 9.36
N GLY A 86 -21.28 18.64 9.71
CA GLY A 86 -20.79 19.82 10.40
C GLY A 86 -21.03 21.10 9.62
N SER A 87 -20.69 21.11 8.32
CA SER A 87 -20.88 22.28 7.45
C SER A 87 -22.36 22.67 7.33
N LYS A 88 -23.29 21.72 7.40
CA LYS A 88 -24.74 22.01 7.40
C LYS A 88 -25.23 22.65 8.70
N LEU A 89 -24.44 22.61 9.76
CA LEU A 89 -24.75 23.24 11.04
C LEU A 89 -24.16 24.64 11.16
N LEU A 90 -23.19 24.99 10.31
CA LEU A 90 -22.64 26.33 10.28
C LEU A 90 -23.70 27.32 9.78
N PRO A 91 -23.77 28.53 10.35
CA PRO A 91 -24.61 29.57 9.79
C PRO A 91 -24.15 29.92 8.38
N ASP A 92 -25.10 30.08 7.45
CA ASP A 92 -24.78 30.55 6.10
C ASP A 92 -24.08 31.93 6.17
N ASP A 93 -23.01 32.08 5.40
CA ASP A 93 -22.33 33.36 5.20
C ASP A 93 -23.35 34.41 4.74
N PRO A 94 -23.44 35.60 5.37
CA PRO A 94 -24.44 36.61 5.03
C PRO A 94 -24.27 37.23 3.63
N SER A 95 -23.29 36.76 2.83
CA SER A 95 -23.04 37.22 1.46
C SER A 95 -23.92 36.57 0.39
N SER A 96 -24.76 35.58 0.74
CA SER A 96 -25.74 35.03 -0.21
C SER A 96 -27.07 35.79 -0.15
N SER A 97 -27.14 36.89 -0.88
CA SER A 97 -28.40 37.62 -1.08
C SER A 97 -29.43 36.74 -1.80
N SER A 98 -30.43 36.25 -1.07
CA SER A 98 -31.74 36.04 -1.67
C SER A 98 -32.80 36.57 -0.72
N ASN A 99 -33.52 37.57 -1.20
CA ASN A 99 -34.59 38.27 -0.50
C ASN A 99 -35.62 37.27 0.05
N LYS A 100 -35.72 37.15 1.37
CA LYS A 100 -36.93 36.67 2.04
C LYS A 100 -37.32 37.65 3.13
N SER A 101 -38.49 38.21 2.93
CA SER A 101 -39.13 39.28 3.66
C SER A 101 -39.32 39.01 5.14
N ALA A 102 -39.18 40.10 5.89
CA ALA A 102 -39.63 40.38 7.26
C ALA A 102 -40.67 39.45 7.88
N ALA A 103 -40.30 38.81 8.99
CA ALA A 103 -41.15 38.63 10.18
C ALA A 103 -40.28 38.20 11.38
N CYS A 104 -39.56 39.16 11.98
CA CYS A 104 -38.95 38.95 13.29
C CYS A 104 -40.03 39.05 14.39
N LYS A 105 -40.71 37.94 14.68
CA LYS A 105 -41.46 37.75 15.93
C LYS A 105 -41.35 36.31 16.39
N GLY A 106 -40.60 36.11 17.46
CA GLY A 106 -40.53 34.84 18.19
C GLY A 106 -39.09 34.44 18.43
N LEU A 107 -38.67 34.49 19.70
CA LEU A 107 -37.48 33.82 20.19
C LEU A 107 -37.64 32.32 19.92
N SER A 108 -37.25 31.86 18.74
CA SER A 108 -37.30 30.45 18.40
C SER A 108 -36.04 29.80 18.95
N VAL A 109 -36.06 29.50 20.25
CA VAL A 109 -35.06 28.67 20.93
C VAL A 109 -34.96 27.27 20.28
N SER A 110 -35.85 26.93 19.34
CA SER A 110 -35.89 25.65 18.64
C SER A 110 -34.82 25.46 17.57
N SER A 111 -34.21 26.51 17.00
CA SER A 111 -33.14 26.32 15.99
C SER A 111 -31.85 25.78 16.59
N CYS A 112 -31.64 25.96 17.91
CA CYS A 112 -30.49 25.41 18.63
C CYS A 112 -30.62 23.91 18.94
N PHE A 113 -31.84 23.35 19.01
CA PHE A 113 -32.09 21.96 19.42
C PHE A 113 -32.39 21.00 18.25
N CYS A 114 -32.72 21.49 17.06
CA CYS A 114 -33.11 20.65 15.92
C CYS A 114 -31.95 19.82 15.31
N ASN A 115 -30.71 20.07 15.73
CA ASN A 115 -29.52 19.43 15.17
C ASN A 115 -28.81 18.46 16.13
N ILE A 116 -29.46 18.09 17.25
CA ILE A 116 -28.89 17.12 18.21
C ILE A 116 -28.72 15.73 17.56
N GLY A 117 -29.58 15.37 16.60
CA GLY A 117 -29.56 14.08 15.92
C GLY A 117 -28.32 13.89 15.03
N SER A 118 -27.91 14.94 14.31
CA SER A 118 -26.70 14.89 13.47
C SER A 118 -25.43 14.86 14.31
N ARG A 119 -25.36 15.68 15.37
CA ARG A 119 -24.25 15.64 16.34
C ARG A 119 -24.11 14.26 16.99
N ARG A 120 -25.24 13.71 17.48
CA ARG A 120 -25.27 12.38 18.11
C ARG A 120 -24.87 11.27 17.15
N ASP A 121 -25.38 11.28 15.91
CA ASP A 121 -25.02 10.25 14.91
C ASP A 121 -23.51 10.27 14.60
N VAL A 122 -22.93 11.45 14.37
CA VAL A 122 -21.48 11.57 14.13
C VAL A 122 -20.67 11.13 15.34
N ALA A 123 -21.02 11.59 16.54
CA ALA A 123 -20.35 11.21 17.78
C ALA A 123 -20.39 9.69 18.02
N VAL A 124 -21.54 9.04 17.78
CA VAL A 124 -21.67 7.58 17.91
C VAL A 124 -20.76 6.86 16.91
N ARG A 125 -20.66 7.33 15.66
CA ARG A 125 -19.77 6.75 14.64
C ARG A 125 -18.31 6.88 15.03
N ILE A 126 -17.88 8.06 15.48
CA ILE A 126 -16.48 8.30 15.89
C ILE A 126 -16.14 7.47 17.15
N ARG A 127 -17.05 7.36 18.12
CA ARG A 127 -16.84 6.48 19.29
C ARG A 127 -16.75 5.00 18.92
N SER A 128 -17.57 4.56 17.97
CA SER A 128 -17.48 3.20 17.42
C SER A 128 -16.12 2.97 16.76
N LEU A 129 -15.66 3.93 15.95
CA LEU A 129 -14.34 3.91 15.32
C LEU A 129 -13.20 3.84 16.35
N ASN A 130 -13.26 4.68 17.39
CA ASN A 130 -12.32 4.66 18.51
C ASN A 130 -12.23 3.28 19.15
N LYS A 131 -13.38 2.64 19.41
CA LYS A 131 -13.44 1.29 19.97
C LYS A 131 -12.83 0.24 19.03
N LYS A 132 -13.06 0.34 17.71
CA LYS A 132 -12.45 -0.58 16.74
C LYS A 132 -10.91 -0.44 16.74
N ILE A 133 -10.39 0.79 16.75
CA ILE A 133 -8.95 1.05 16.78
C ILE A 133 -8.34 0.54 18.09
N GLU A 134 -9.00 0.80 19.21
CA GLU A 134 -8.58 0.33 20.53
C GLU A 134 -8.51 -1.21 20.59
N ASN A 135 -9.48 -1.92 20.03
CA ASN A 135 -9.44 -3.38 19.96
C ASN A 135 -8.20 -3.87 19.20
N ILE A 136 -7.87 -3.26 18.06
CA ILE A 136 -6.67 -3.60 17.26
C ILE A 136 -5.38 -3.27 18.03
N ALA A 137 -5.34 -2.14 18.74
CA ALA A 137 -4.19 -1.74 19.55
C ALA A 137 -4.01 -2.64 20.79
N ASN A 138 -5.08 -3.24 21.31
CA ASN A 138 -5.03 -4.17 22.44
C ASN A 138 -4.77 -5.63 22.03
N ASP A 139 -4.71 -5.94 20.73
CA ASP A 139 -4.36 -7.28 20.29
C ASP A 139 -2.94 -7.66 20.74
N LYS A 140 -2.77 -8.91 21.19
CA LYS A 140 -1.45 -9.46 21.57
C LYS A 140 -0.38 -9.27 20.49
N ILE A 141 -0.83 -9.25 19.23
CA ILE A 141 0.00 -9.00 18.05
C ILE A 141 0.64 -7.60 18.13
N PHE A 142 -0.12 -6.57 18.50
CA PHE A 142 0.36 -5.20 18.64
C PHE A 142 1.46 -5.09 19.70
N PHE A 143 1.26 -5.69 20.87
CA PHE A 143 2.27 -5.73 21.94
C PHE A 143 3.56 -6.44 21.53
N THR A 144 3.47 -7.41 20.63
CA THR A 144 4.65 -8.11 20.08
C THR A 144 5.52 -7.18 19.24
N PHE A 145 4.94 -6.14 18.63
CA PHE A 145 5.70 -5.12 17.92
C PHE A 145 6.26 -4.07 18.88
N ASN A 146 5.48 -3.64 19.88
CA ASN A 146 5.90 -2.59 20.81
C ASN A 146 7.01 -3.04 21.79
N ASN A 147 7.08 -4.34 22.11
CA ASN A 147 8.09 -4.92 22.98
C ASN A 147 9.34 -5.41 22.23
N SER A 148 9.48 -5.10 20.93
CA SER A 148 10.62 -5.51 20.13
C SER A 148 11.85 -4.63 20.41
N THR A 149 12.37 -4.64 21.64
CA THR A 149 13.79 -4.35 21.89
C THR A 149 14.58 -5.39 21.12
N GLN A 150 15.38 -4.94 20.15
CA GLN A 150 16.22 -5.81 19.33
C GLN A 150 17.13 -6.68 20.22
N PRO A 151 17.14 -8.01 20.04
CA PRO A 151 18.31 -8.78 20.38
C PRO A 151 19.34 -8.66 19.24
N PRO A 152 20.64 -8.43 19.53
CA PRO A 152 21.69 -8.69 18.57
C PRO A 152 21.88 -10.22 18.53
N GLY A 153 21.32 -10.88 17.52
CA GLY A 153 21.29 -12.34 17.53
C GLY A 153 21.05 -12.95 16.17
N ASN A 154 22.15 -13.40 15.57
CA ASN A 154 22.21 -14.26 14.41
C ASN A 154 21.18 -15.41 14.50
N GLY A 155 20.17 -15.36 13.65
CA GLY A 155 19.16 -16.42 13.48
C GLY A 155 18.89 -16.61 11.99
N PRO A 156 18.63 -17.85 11.55
CA PRO A 156 18.90 -18.31 10.20
C PRO A 156 18.15 -17.44 9.20
N THR A 157 18.86 -16.95 8.17
CA THR A 157 18.29 -16.32 6.98
C THR A 157 17.11 -17.14 6.52
N SER A 158 15.92 -16.68 6.93
CA SER A 158 14.64 -17.19 6.48
C SER A 158 14.68 -17.00 4.99
N ARG A 159 14.94 -18.13 4.30
CA ARG A 159 14.70 -18.29 2.88
C ARG A 159 13.26 -17.84 2.69
N LEU A 160 13.09 -16.59 2.27
CA LEU A 160 11.87 -16.15 1.63
C LEU A 160 11.61 -17.24 0.60
N ILE A 161 10.58 -18.04 0.82
CA ILE A 161 9.98 -18.83 -0.24
C ILE A 161 9.40 -17.77 -1.17
N ARG A 162 10.29 -17.21 -1.98
CA ARG A 162 9.98 -16.43 -3.17
C ARG A 162 9.21 -17.43 -3.99
N SER A 163 7.90 -17.26 -4.12
CA SER A 163 7.14 -18.13 -5.02
C SER A 163 7.73 -17.93 -6.42
N PHE A 164 8.57 -18.87 -6.83
CA PHE A 164 9.24 -18.95 -8.13
C PHE A 164 8.31 -19.55 -9.18
N ASN A 165 7.06 -19.82 -8.82
CA ASN A 165 6.13 -20.48 -9.72
C ASN A 165 5.73 -19.48 -10.79
N LEU A 166 6.47 -19.54 -11.91
CA LEU A 166 6.10 -18.99 -13.21
C LEU A 166 4.87 -19.75 -13.72
N VAL A 167 3.76 -19.64 -13.00
CA VAL A 167 2.46 -20.08 -13.49
C VAL A 167 2.08 -19.11 -14.60
N GLU A 168 1.67 -19.66 -15.75
CA GLU A 168 1.21 -18.83 -16.85
C GLU A 168 -0.01 -18.02 -16.40
N PRO A 169 0.05 -16.68 -16.41
CA PRO A 169 -1.04 -15.87 -15.91
C PRO A 169 -2.25 -15.97 -16.86
N ASN A 170 -3.45 -16.13 -16.28
CA ASN A 170 -4.70 -16.06 -17.03
C ASN A 170 -5.00 -14.59 -17.37
N LEU A 171 -4.60 -14.18 -18.58
CA LEU A 171 -4.68 -12.82 -19.06
C LEU A 171 -6.05 -12.60 -19.72
N VAL A 172 -6.86 -11.69 -19.17
CA VAL A 172 -8.17 -11.33 -19.73
C VAL A 172 -8.13 -9.94 -20.35
N GLY A 173 -8.85 -9.75 -21.47
CA GLY A 173 -8.94 -8.48 -22.19
C GLY A 173 -8.23 -8.50 -23.56
N LYS A 174 -8.93 -8.02 -24.60
CA LYS A 174 -8.41 -8.08 -25.99
C LYS A 174 -7.18 -7.19 -26.21
N GLU A 175 -7.17 -6.01 -25.61
CA GLU A 175 -6.06 -5.04 -25.75
C GLU A 175 -4.77 -5.52 -25.11
N ILE A 176 -4.84 -6.16 -23.94
CA ILE A 176 -3.66 -6.65 -23.25
C ILE A 176 -3.06 -7.87 -23.95
N ILE A 177 -3.89 -8.72 -24.57
CA ILE A 177 -3.44 -9.82 -25.44
C ILE A 177 -2.70 -9.25 -26.66
N HIS A 178 -3.26 -8.23 -27.32
CA HIS A 178 -2.62 -7.57 -28.46
C HIS A 178 -1.30 -6.90 -28.07
N SER A 179 -1.29 -6.19 -26.95
CA SER A 179 -0.09 -5.53 -26.41
C SER A 179 1.01 -6.53 -26.07
N SER A 180 0.66 -7.66 -25.45
CA SER A 180 1.61 -8.74 -25.16
C SER A 180 2.27 -9.28 -26.44
N ARG A 181 1.48 -9.54 -27.50
CA ARG A 181 2.01 -10.02 -28.79
C ARG A 181 2.96 -9.00 -29.42
N LYS A 182 2.54 -7.73 -29.45
CA LYS A 182 3.35 -6.63 -29.99
C LYS A 182 4.69 -6.50 -29.24
N LEU A 183 4.68 -6.65 -27.92
CA LEU A 183 5.90 -6.61 -27.12
C LEU A 183 6.81 -7.81 -27.36
N VAL A 184 6.25 -9.01 -27.54
CA VAL A 184 7.03 -10.20 -27.97
C VAL A 184 7.70 -9.94 -29.32
N ASP A 185 6.95 -9.47 -30.31
CA ASP A 185 7.49 -9.20 -31.64
C ASP A 185 8.57 -8.09 -31.60
N LEU A 186 8.40 -7.06 -30.76
CA LEU A 186 9.41 -6.02 -30.52
C LEU A 186 10.71 -6.58 -29.91
N VAL A 187 10.60 -7.47 -28.92
CA VAL A 187 11.78 -8.12 -28.30
C VAL A 187 12.53 -8.98 -29.32
N LEU A 188 11.79 -9.72 -30.17
CA LEU A 188 12.38 -10.56 -31.22
C LEU A 188 13.04 -9.73 -32.32
N ALA A 189 12.42 -8.64 -32.75
CA ALA A 189 12.97 -7.72 -33.76
C ALA A 189 14.31 -7.10 -33.31
N HIS A 190 14.55 -6.99 -32.01
CA HIS A 190 15.77 -6.42 -31.45
C HIS A 190 16.75 -7.47 -30.88
N LYS A 191 16.54 -8.75 -31.18
CA LYS A 191 17.37 -9.85 -30.66
C LYS A 191 18.85 -9.73 -31.04
N GLU A 192 19.16 -9.18 -32.21
CA GLU A 192 20.54 -9.10 -32.71
C GLU A 192 21.34 -7.90 -32.18
N TYR A 193 20.68 -6.92 -31.53
CA TYR A 193 21.40 -5.80 -30.93
C TYR A 193 22.24 -6.27 -29.74
N LYS A 194 23.45 -5.70 -29.58
CA LYS A 194 24.38 -5.97 -28.45
C LYS A 194 23.86 -5.52 -27.08
N SER A 195 22.82 -4.69 -27.01
CA SER A 195 22.02 -4.47 -25.79
C SER A 195 20.66 -3.85 -26.10
N TYR A 196 19.58 -4.56 -25.81
CA TYR A 196 18.21 -4.04 -25.91
C TYR A 196 17.52 -4.09 -24.55
N LYS A 197 16.87 -2.98 -24.16
CA LYS A 197 16.18 -2.84 -22.88
C LYS A 197 14.72 -2.46 -23.12
N LEU A 198 13.82 -3.15 -22.44
CA LEU A 198 12.39 -2.88 -22.47
C LEU A 198 11.90 -2.54 -21.06
N GLY A 199 11.35 -1.34 -20.88
CA GLY A 199 10.76 -0.91 -19.62
C GLY A 199 9.25 -0.97 -19.65
N ILE A 200 8.64 -1.55 -18.61
CA ILE A 200 7.19 -1.51 -18.38
C ILE A 200 6.95 -0.61 -17.16
N VAL A 201 6.35 0.57 -17.38
CA VAL A 201 6.12 1.59 -16.36
C VAL A 201 4.62 1.79 -16.16
N GLY A 202 4.22 2.14 -14.94
CA GLY A 202 2.81 2.35 -14.58
C GLY A 202 2.60 2.30 -13.08
N THR A 203 1.39 2.64 -12.66
CA THR A 203 0.97 2.68 -11.25
C THR A 203 1.05 1.31 -10.56
N GLY A 204 1.09 1.29 -9.23
CA GLY A 204 1.06 0.04 -8.46
C GLY A 204 -0.21 -0.77 -8.75
N GLY A 205 -0.09 -2.10 -8.83
CA GLY A 205 -1.25 -2.99 -9.03
C GLY A 205 -1.77 -3.13 -10.47
N VAL A 206 -1.31 -2.34 -11.43
CA VAL A 206 -1.79 -2.37 -12.83
C VAL A 206 -1.41 -3.63 -13.64
N GLY A 207 -0.73 -4.61 -13.04
CA GLY A 207 -0.38 -5.86 -13.73
C GLY A 207 0.92 -5.84 -14.55
N LYS A 208 1.85 -4.91 -14.30
CA LYS A 208 3.16 -4.85 -15.00
C LYS A 208 3.93 -6.17 -14.95
N THR A 209 4.05 -6.75 -13.76
CA THR A 209 4.74 -8.03 -13.56
C THR A 209 4.01 -9.17 -14.27
N THR A 210 2.68 -9.15 -14.28
CA THR A 210 1.84 -10.11 -15.01
C THR A 210 2.11 -10.06 -16.51
N LEU A 211 2.19 -8.86 -17.09
CA LEU A 211 2.52 -8.69 -18.50
C LEU A 211 3.95 -9.17 -18.82
N ALA A 212 4.93 -8.80 -17.98
CA ALA A 212 6.31 -9.28 -18.12
C ALA A 212 6.41 -10.81 -18.04
N GLN A 213 5.68 -11.44 -17.12
CA GLN A 213 5.61 -12.90 -17.01
C GLN A 213 4.97 -13.55 -18.24
N LYS A 214 3.96 -12.92 -18.84
CA LYS A 214 3.34 -13.42 -20.07
C LYS A 214 4.31 -13.38 -21.25
N ILE A 215 5.05 -12.29 -21.42
CA ILE A 215 6.08 -12.14 -22.46
C ILE A 215 7.22 -13.14 -22.22
N TYR A 216 7.73 -13.23 -20.99
CA TYR A 216 8.82 -14.15 -20.64
C TYR A 216 8.45 -15.62 -20.93
N ASN A 217 7.20 -16.00 -20.67
CA ASN A 217 6.73 -17.37 -20.88
C ASN A 217 6.29 -17.68 -22.32
N ASP A 218 6.27 -16.69 -23.21
CA ASP A 218 5.86 -16.87 -24.60
C ASP A 218 6.79 -17.87 -25.32
N GLN A 219 6.20 -18.77 -26.10
CA GLN A 219 6.93 -19.83 -26.78
C GLN A 219 7.96 -19.29 -27.79
N LYS A 220 7.66 -18.16 -28.45
CA LYS A 220 8.61 -17.53 -29.38
C LYS A 220 9.85 -17.02 -28.64
N ILE A 221 9.67 -16.46 -27.44
CA ILE A 221 10.77 -16.00 -26.58
C ILE A 221 11.58 -17.21 -26.09
N LYS A 222 10.92 -18.24 -25.56
CA LYS A 222 11.57 -19.50 -25.12
C LYS A 222 12.42 -20.16 -26.21
N GLY A 223 11.93 -20.20 -27.45
CA GLY A 223 12.69 -20.76 -28.58
C GLY A 223 13.79 -19.85 -29.13
N SER A 224 13.82 -18.57 -28.77
CA SER A 224 14.74 -17.60 -29.38
C SER A 224 15.97 -17.29 -28.55
N PHE A 225 15.91 -17.38 -27.22
CA PHE A 225 17.03 -17.02 -26.35
C PHE A 225 17.62 -18.24 -25.65
N ASN A 226 18.93 -18.46 -25.82
CA ASN A 226 19.67 -19.61 -25.28
C ASN A 226 19.68 -19.64 -23.75
N LEU A 227 19.71 -18.47 -23.11
CA LEU A 227 19.74 -18.32 -21.65
C LEU A 227 18.67 -17.31 -21.25
N GLN A 228 17.91 -17.66 -20.21
CA GLN A 228 16.83 -16.83 -19.68
C GLN A 228 16.87 -16.90 -18.16
N ALA A 229 16.70 -15.75 -17.51
CA ALA A 229 16.65 -15.67 -16.06
C ALA A 229 15.53 -14.73 -15.63
N TRP A 230 14.68 -15.21 -14.72
CA TRP A 230 13.69 -14.39 -14.04
C TRP A 230 14.17 -14.08 -12.63
N ILE A 231 14.46 -12.81 -12.35
CA ILE A 231 15.07 -12.36 -11.09
C ILE A 231 14.21 -11.27 -10.47
N CYS A 232 14.06 -11.32 -9.14
CA CYS A 232 13.40 -10.27 -8.37
C CYS A 232 14.45 -9.46 -7.64
N VAL A 233 14.44 -8.14 -7.82
CA VAL A 233 15.35 -7.20 -7.15
C VAL A 233 14.54 -6.33 -6.18
N SER A 234 14.84 -6.45 -4.89
CA SER A 234 14.28 -5.61 -3.82
C SER A 234 15.11 -4.35 -3.61
N ARG A 235 14.58 -3.37 -2.86
CA ARG A 235 15.33 -2.18 -2.43
C ARG A 235 16.61 -2.57 -1.67
N ASP A 236 16.46 -3.47 -0.71
CA ASP A 236 17.58 -4.06 0.01
C ASP A 236 18.02 -5.32 -0.74
N TYR A 237 18.92 -5.16 -1.71
CA TYR A 237 19.51 -6.29 -2.45
C TYR A 237 20.99 -6.46 -2.12
N ASN A 238 21.47 -7.70 -2.13
CA ASN A 238 22.88 -8.02 -2.03
C ASN A 238 23.39 -8.45 -3.41
N GLU A 239 24.37 -7.72 -3.95
CA GLU A 239 24.91 -7.97 -5.29
C GLU A 239 25.42 -9.40 -5.49
N VAL A 240 26.13 -9.96 -4.49
CA VAL A 240 26.70 -11.31 -4.58
C VAL A 240 25.57 -12.34 -4.61
N THR A 241 24.57 -12.20 -3.75
CA THR A 241 23.40 -13.08 -3.73
C THR A 241 22.62 -13.02 -5.04
N LEU A 242 22.45 -11.82 -5.61
CA LEU A 242 21.77 -11.62 -6.88
C LEU A 242 22.53 -12.25 -8.05
N LEU A 243 23.86 -12.07 -8.11
CA LEU A 243 24.74 -12.71 -9.08
C LEU A 243 24.64 -14.24 -9.03
N LYS A 244 24.65 -14.81 -7.81
CA LYS A 244 24.47 -16.25 -7.59
C LYS A 244 23.11 -16.74 -8.06
N GLU A 245 22.06 -15.95 -7.85
CA GLU A 245 20.71 -16.27 -8.30
C GLU A 245 20.58 -16.26 -9.83
N VAL A 246 21.20 -15.28 -10.50
CA VAL A 246 21.26 -15.24 -11.98
C VAL A 246 21.90 -16.51 -12.51
N LEU A 247 23.11 -16.84 -12.02
CA LEU A 247 23.87 -18.02 -12.44
C LEU A 247 23.10 -19.31 -12.22
N ARG A 248 22.39 -19.44 -11.09
CA ARG A 248 21.54 -20.59 -10.81
C ARG A 248 20.40 -20.72 -11.82
N ASN A 249 19.72 -19.61 -12.17
CA ASN A 249 18.61 -19.63 -13.12
C ASN A 249 19.05 -20.03 -14.54
N ILE A 250 20.29 -19.71 -14.94
CA ILE A 250 20.86 -20.11 -16.23
C ILE A 250 21.61 -21.45 -16.18
N GLY A 251 21.47 -22.23 -15.10
CA GLY A 251 22.05 -23.58 -14.99
C GLY A 251 23.56 -23.63 -14.77
N VAL A 252 24.17 -22.55 -14.24
CA VAL A 252 25.61 -22.48 -14.00
C VAL A 252 25.92 -22.78 -12.53
N HIS A 253 26.60 -23.92 -12.32
CA HIS A 253 27.17 -24.27 -11.02
C HIS A 253 28.35 -23.34 -10.68
N HIS A 254 28.34 -22.83 -9.46
CA HIS A 254 29.38 -21.94 -8.95
C HIS A 254 29.84 -22.41 -7.57
N GLU A 255 31.15 -22.58 -7.40
CA GLU A 255 31.77 -22.92 -6.11
C GLU A 255 32.34 -21.67 -5.41
N GLN A 256 32.55 -20.58 -6.16
CA GLN A 256 33.27 -19.41 -5.69
C GLN A 256 32.31 -18.31 -5.20
N SER A 257 32.73 -17.58 -4.16
CA SER A 257 31.88 -16.59 -3.46
C SER A 257 32.24 -15.13 -3.70
N SER A 258 33.29 -14.83 -4.48
CA SER A 258 33.71 -13.43 -4.72
C SER A 258 32.97 -12.80 -5.91
N LYS A 259 32.58 -11.52 -5.76
CA LYS A 259 31.89 -10.72 -6.79
C LYS A 259 32.61 -10.74 -8.14
N GLY A 260 33.93 -10.54 -8.13
CA GLY A 260 34.73 -10.45 -9.35
C GLY A 260 34.76 -11.75 -10.15
N SER A 261 34.74 -12.92 -9.48
CA SER A 261 34.68 -14.21 -10.17
C SER A 261 33.31 -14.46 -10.79
N LEU A 262 32.24 -14.21 -10.04
CA LEU A 262 30.85 -14.37 -10.52
C LEU A 262 30.57 -13.46 -11.74
N GLN A 263 31.09 -12.23 -11.72
CA GLN A 263 30.97 -11.31 -12.86
C GLN A 263 31.73 -11.80 -14.09
N LYS A 264 32.92 -12.40 -13.93
CA LYS A 264 33.67 -12.99 -15.06
C LYS A 264 32.93 -14.19 -15.66
N GLN A 265 32.35 -15.06 -14.83
CA GLN A 265 31.54 -16.18 -15.28
C GLN A 265 30.30 -15.73 -16.06
N LEU A 266 29.65 -14.66 -15.61
CA LEU A 266 28.53 -14.04 -16.33
C LEU A 266 28.98 -13.41 -17.65
N LYS A 267 30.03 -12.58 -17.66
CA LYS A 267 30.52 -11.91 -18.89
C LYS A 267 30.91 -12.90 -20.00
N GLY A 268 31.39 -14.09 -19.65
CA GLY A 268 31.76 -15.12 -20.63
C GLY A 268 30.57 -15.86 -21.26
N ARG A 269 29.36 -15.73 -20.71
CA ARG A 269 28.18 -16.52 -21.11
C ARG A 269 26.95 -15.69 -21.43
N VAL A 270 26.94 -14.48 -20.89
CA VAL A 270 25.87 -13.51 -20.99
C VAL A 270 26.54 -12.24 -21.50
N SER A 271 26.50 -12.04 -22.81
CA SER A 271 26.26 -10.69 -23.32
C SER A 271 24.99 -10.22 -22.61
N PHE A 272 24.84 -8.96 -22.21
CA PHE A 272 23.59 -8.37 -21.69
C PHE A 272 23.35 -8.31 -20.16
N TRP A 273 22.88 -7.15 -19.72
CA TRP A 273 22.35 -6.83 -18.39
C TRP A 273 21.11 -5.95 -18.53
N PHE A 274 20.08 -6.19 -17.71
CA PHE A 274 18.96 -5.26 -17.48
C PHE A 274 19.41 -4.15 -16.53
#